data_AF-A0A9X8DIV3-F1
#
_entry.id   AF-A0A9X8DIV3-F1
#
_cell.length_a   1.000
_cell.length_b   1.000
_cell.length_c   1.000
_cell.angle_alpha   90.00
_cell.angle_beta   90.00
_cell.angle_gamma   90.00
#
_symmetry.space_group_name_H-M   'P 1'
#
loop_
_entity.id
_entity.type
_entity.pdbx_description
1 polymer ?
#
loop_
_entity_poly.entity_id
_entity_poly.type
_entity_poly.pdbx_seq_one_letter_code
_entity_poly.pdbx_strand_id
1 'polypeptide(L)'
;MAPPSPVQHEGYHGLQSPTSSLPSNDLPKNITWRDLPNPMGTANWFSTFVMFWIEPMMRRGAKQTLMEEDVWKLCPEHTSAVLHGRFDVFWQHEKLQPHPSFAKAMMRTMRSQWYFNVALYALYAALMLLQPNIIKSLLQFLQAKSNDDQV
;
A
#
# COMPACT_ATOMS: atom_id res chain seq x y z
N MET A 1 -49.42 -2.94 -5.92
CA MET A 1 -48.54 -3.30 -4.80
C MET A 1 -47.11 -3.08 -5.28
N ALA A 2 -46.55 -1.89 -5.03
CA ALA A 2 -45.24 -1.49 -5.55
C ALA A 2 -44.12 -2.01 -4.62
N PRO A 3 -42.95 -2.40 -5.16
CA PRO A 3 -41.84 -2.89 -4.35
C PRO A 3 -41.24 -1.76 -3.49
N PRO A 4 -40.70 -2.08 -2.29
CA PRO A 4 -40.16 -1.08 -1.38
C PRO A 4 -38.90 -0.42 -1.95
N SER A 5 -38.86 0.91 -1.88
CA SER A 5 -37.74 1.75 -2.28
C SER A 5 -36.44 1.37 -1.53
N PRO A 6 -35.28 1.37 -2.20
CA PRO A 6 -34.01 1.06 -1.56
C PRO A 6 -33.65 2.14 -0.53
N VAL A 7 -33.26 1.69 0.66
CA VAL A 7 -32.84 2.52 1.80
C VAL A 7 -31.62 3.34 1.39
N GLN A 8 -31.79 4.67 1.32
CA GLN A 8 -30.70 5.60 1.11
C GLN A 8 -29.94 5.77 2.42
N HIS A 9 -28.67 5.34 2.46
CA HIS A 9 -27.79 5.59 3.60
C HIS A 9 -27.38 7.07 3.61
N GLU A 10 -28.01 7.84 4.50
CA GLU A 10 -27.96 9.30 4.66
C GLU A 10 -26.64 9.82 5.30
N GLY A 11 -25.48 9.27 4.96
CA GLY A 11 -24.23 9.51 5.71
C GLY A 11 -23.10 10.23 4.96
N TYR A 12 -23.07 10.17 3.62
CA TYR A 12 -21.89 10.61 2.86
C TYR A 12 -22.30 11.51 1.68
N HIS A 13 -22.07 12.81 1.81
CA HIS A 13 -22.15 13.73 0.67
C HIS A 13 -20.86 13.63 -0.14
N GLY A 14 -20.97 13.19 -1.39
CA GLY A 14 -19.84 13.14 -2.31
C GLY A 14 -19.28 14.53 -2.61
N LEU A 15 -17.97 14.72 -2.42
CA LEU A 15 -17.28 15.96 -2.77
C LEU A 15 -17.31 16.17 -4.28
N GLN A 16 -17.78 17.30 -4.78
CA GLN A 16 -17.82 17.55 -6.22
C GLN A 16 -16.40 17.74 -6.78
N SER A 17 -16.00 16.90 -7.74
CA SER A 17 -14.74 17.06 -8.45
C SER A 17 -14.84 18.23 -9.45
N PRO A 18 -13.78 19.06 -9.63
CA PRO A 18 -13.78 20.17 -10.59
C PRO A 18 -14.10 19.75 -12.04
N THR A 19 -13.89 18.49 -12.38
CA THR A 19 -14.15 17.90 -13.70
C THR A 19 -15.59 17.39 -13.89
N SER A 20 -16.44 17.48 -12.85
CA SER A 20 -17.81 16.94 -12.84
C SER A 20 -18.77 17.61 -13.85
N SER A 21 -18.39 18.73 -14.45
CA SER A 21 -19.21 19.47 -15.43
C SER A 21 -19.07 18.96 -16.87
N LEU A 22 -18.17 18.00 -17.13
CA LEU A 22 -18.09 17.34 -18.43
C LEU A 22 -19.19 16.27 -18.54
N PRO A 23 -19.89 16.17 -19.69
CA PRO A 23 -20.93 15.17 -19.88
C PRO A 23 -20.28 13.78 -19.77
N SER A 24 -20.56 13.10 -18.66
CA SER A 24 -20.15 11.73 -18.45
C SER A 24 -20.95 10.88 -19.41
N ASN A 25 -20.34 10.53 -20.55
CA ASN A 25 -20.93 9.60 -21.50
C ASN A 25 -21.34 8.33 -20.74
N ASP A 26 -22.64 8.06 -20.71
CA ASP A 26 -23.32 7.08 -19.85
C ASP A 26 -22.75 5.66 -20.06
N LEU A 27 -21.72 5.33 -19.28
CA LEU A 27 -21.33 3.94 -19.07
C LEU A 27 -22.26 3.37 -18.00
N PRO A 28 -22.94 2.24 -18.25
CA PRO A 28 -23.80 1.63 -17.25
C PRO A 28 -23.00 1.37 -15.97
N LYS A 29 -23.43 1.98 -14.86
CA LYS A 29 -22.89 1.80 -13.51
C LYS A 29 -23.19 0.36 -13.06
N ASN A 30 -22.45 -0.62 -13.59
CA ASN A 30 -22.67 -2.06 -13.33
C ASN A 30 -21.38 -2.79 -12.91
N ILE A 31 -20.41 -2.10 -12.31
CA ILE A 31 -19.29 -2.77 -11.65
C ILE A 31 -18.97 -2.04 -10.36
N THR A 32 -19.53 -2.51 -9.26
CA THR A 32 -19.13 -2.16 -7.90
C THR A 32 -17.73 -2.71 -7.63
N TRP A 33 -16.74 -1.83 -7.46
CA TRP A 33 -15.35 -2.26 -7.17
C TRP A 33 -15.24 -2.97 -5.83
N ARG A 34 -16.22 -2.76 -4.95
CA ARG A 34 -16.44 -3.51 -3.71
C ARG A 34 -16.60 -5.01 -3.87
N ASP A 35 -17.04 -5.47 -5.03
CA ASP A 35 -17.30 -6.89 -5.28
C ASP A 35 -16.21 -7.53 -6.13
N LEU A 36 -15.25 -6.73 -6.61
CA LEU A 36 -14.02 -7.23 -7.20
C LEU A 36 -13.02 -7.66 -6.13
N PRO A 37 -12.25 -8.74 -6.36
CA PRO A 37 -11.16 -9.13 -5.49
C PRO A 37 -10.14 -7.99 -5.38
N ASN A 38 -9.64 -7.74 -4.17
CA ASN A 38 -8.69 -6.66 -3.94
C ASN A 38 -7.43 -6.90 -4.78
N PRO A 39 -7.01 -5.96 -5.65
CA PRO A 39 -5.84 -6.12 -6.50
C PRO A 39 -4.56 -6.37 -5.68
N MET A 40 -4.49 -5.92 -4.43
CA MET A 40 -3.38 -6.25 -3.53
C MET A 40 -3.27 -7.74 -3.19
N GLY A 41 -4.38 -8.49 -3.20
CA GLY A 41 -4.39 -9.93 -2.90
C GLY A 41 -4.14 -10.83 -4.11
N THR A 42 -4.26 -10.31 -5.33
CA THR A 42 -4.06 -11.07 -6.59
C THR A 42 -2.78 -10.66 -7.32
N ALA A 43 -2.21 -9.49 -7.01
CA ALA A 43 -1.02 -8.98 -7.67
C ALA A 43 0.26 -9.68 -7.17
N ASN A 44 1.17 -9.94 -8.11
CA ASN A 44 2.51 -10.44 -7.81
C ASN A 44 3.27 -9.42 -6.93
N TRP A 45 4.16 -9.88 -6.02
CA TRP A 45 4.83 -9.02 -5.01
C TRP A 45 5.47 -7.75 -5.60
N PHE A 46 6.02 -7.84 -6.82
CA PHE A 46 6.59 -6.71 -7.55
C PHE A 46 5.55 -5.66 -7.98
N SER A 47 4.36 -6.08 -8.41
CA SER A 47 3.26 -5.16 -8.76
C SER A 47 2.71 -4.43 -7.54
N THR A 48 2.73 -5.07 -6.37
CA THR A 48 2.40 -4.43 -5.10
C THR A 48 3.46 -3.40 -4.70
N PHE A 49 4.74 -3.71 -4.90
CA PHE A 49 5.85 -2.81 -4.60
C PHE A 49 5.86 -1.54 -5.46
N VAL A 50 5.60 -1.67 -6.76
CA VAL A 50 5.51 -0.52 -7.69
C VAL A 50 4.19 0.26 -7.53
N MET A 51 3.31 -0.17 -6.63
CA MET A 51 2.03 0.47 -6.35
C MET A 51 1.16 0.63 -7.61
N PHE A 52 1.32 -0.28 -8.57
CA PHE A 52 0.68 -0.20 -9.88
C PHE A 52 -0.85 -0.28 -9.78
N TRP A 53 -1.36 -0.89 -8.70
CA TRP A 53 -2.79 -0.99 -8.41
C TRP A 53 -3.46 0.33 -8.03
N ILE A 54 -2.71 1.38 -7.64
CA ILE A 54 -3.28 2.71 -7.34
C ILE A 54 -3.61 3.48 -8.63
N GLU A 55 -2.87 3.24 -9.71
CA GLU A 55 -3.04 3.92 -10.99
C GLU A 55 -4.51 3.93 -11.52
N PRO A 56 -5.23 2.80 -11.58
CA PRO A 56 -6.63 2.78 -12.01
C PRO A 56 -7.56 3.59 -11.08
N MET A 57 -7.28 3.67 -9.78
CA MET A 57 -8.04 4.49 -8.83
C MET A 57 -7.80 5.99 -9.09
N MET A 58 -6.55 6.40 -9.30
CA MET A 58 -6.20 7.78 -9.61
C MET A 58 -6.83 8.25 -10.93
N ARG A 59 -6.79 7.42 -11.97
CA ARG A 59 -7.41 7.73 -13.27
C ARG A 59 -8.92 7.92 -13.18
N ARG A 60 -9.61 7.19 -12.28
CA ARG A 60 -11.05 7.35 -12.05
C ARG A 60 -11.37 8.56 -11.18
N GLY A 61 -10.63 8.77 -10.09
CA GLY A 61 -10.79 9.96 -9.23
C GLY A 61 -10.57 11.29 -9.95
N ALA A 62 -9.71 11.30 -10.97
CA ALA A 62 -9.51 12.47 -11.83
C ALA A 62 -10.74 12.80 -12.71
N LYS A 63 -11.54 11.78 -13.06
CA LYS A 63 -12.69 11.92 -13.95
C LYS A 63 -14.01 12.10 -13.19
N GLN A 64 -14.17 11.42 -12.06
CA GLN A 64 -15.40 11.35 -11.29
C GLN A 64 -15.08 11.29 -9.80
N THR A 65 -15.97 11.84 -8.96
CA THR A 65 -15.84 11.70 -7.51
C THR A 65 -16.00 10.23 -7.12
N LEU A 66 -14.98 9.65 -6.48
CA LEU A 66 -15.06 8.30 -5.94
C LEU A 66 -16.09 8.23 -4.83
N MET A 67 -17.10 7.38 -5.00
CA MET A 67 -18.02 7.02 -3.94
C MET A 67 -17.53 5.77 -3.21
N GLU A 68 -18.15 5.44 -2.09
CA GLU A 68 -17.77 4.31 -1.24
C GLU A 68 -17.83 2.98 -2.01
N GLU A 69 -18.74 2.85 -2.97
CA GLU A 69 -18.87 1.71 -3.88
C GLU A 69 -17.73 1.57 -4.92
N ASP A 70 -16.97 2.63 -5.16
CA ASP A 70 -15.88 2.70 -6.14
C ASP A 70 -14.51 2.39 -5.52
N VAL A 71 -14.47 2.01 -4.24
CA VAL A 71 -13.25 1.64 -3.51
C VAL A 71 -13.26 0.14 -3.22
N TRP A 72 -12.10 -0.51 -3.42
CA TRP A 72 -11.94 -1.93 -3.08
C TRP A 72 -12.10 -2.17 -1.58
N LYS A 73 -12.69 -3.32 -1.21
CA LYS A 73 -12.70 -3.79 0.17
C LYS A 73 -11.27 -4.07 0.65
N LEU A 74 -11.04 -3.88 1.95
CA LEU A 74 -9.75 -4.15 2.57
C LEU A 74 -9.31 -5.59 2.28
N CYS A 75 -8.02 -5.79 1.99
CA CYS A 75 -7.49 -7.13 1.77
C CYS A 75 -7.76 -7.98 3.03
N PRO A 76 -8.30 -9.20 2.90
CA PRO A 76 -8.61 -10.05 4.05
C PRO A 76 -7.38 -10.29 4.94
N GLU A 77 -6.18 -10.34 4.37
CA GLU A 77 -4.92 -10.51 5.10
C GLU A 77 -4.54 -9.33 6.02
N HIS A 78 -5.02 -8.13 5.69
CA HIS A 78 -4.78 -6.90 6.46
C HIS A 78 -5.95 -6.56 7.40
N THR A 79 -6.94 -7.44 7.51
CA THR A 79 -8.10 -7.23 8.37
C THR A 79 -7.75 -7.44 9.84
N SER A 80 -8.36 -6.64 10.72
CA SER A 80 -8.16 -6.71 12.17
C SER A 80 -8.43 -8.11 12.75
N ALA A 81 -9.40 -8.84 12.20
CA ALA A 81 -9.72 -10.21 12.59
C ALA A 81 -8.53 -11.18 12.39
N VAL A 82 -7.82 -11.08 11.27
CA VAL A 82 -6.65 -11.92 10.98
C VAL A 82 -5.48 -11.54 11.88
N LEU A 83 -5.24 -10.25 12.08
CA LEU A 83 -4.21 -9.77 13.00
C LEU A 83 -4.50 -10.21 14.45
N HIS A 84 -5.75 -10.11 14.87
CA HIS A 84 -6.20 -10.55 16.19
C HIS A 84 -6.02 -12.06 16.37
N GLY A 85 -6.38 -12.88 15.37
CA GLY A 85 -6.16 -14.32 15.42
C GLY A 85 -4.67 -14.69 15.57
N ARG A 86 -3.77 -14.00 14.84
CA ARG A 86 -2.33 -14.21 14.97
C ARG A 86 -1.81 -13.79 16.34
N PHE A 87 -2.30 -12.65 16.85
CA PHE A 87 -1.93 -12.14 18.17
C PHE A 87 -2.40 -13.08 19.29
N ASP A 88 -3.65 -13.57 19.23
CA ASP A 88 -4.23 -14.40 20.28
C ASP A 88 -3.45 -15.70 20.47
N VAL A 89 -2.99 -16.34 19.39
CA VAL A 89 -2.11 -17.53 19.48
C VAL A 89 -0.86 -17.26 20.33
N PHE A 90 -0.18 -16.13 20.11
CA PHE A 90 1.01 -15.78 20.89
C PHE A 90 0.66 -15.32 22.31
N TRP A 91 -0.49 -14.67 22.48
CA TRP A 91 -0.97 -14.21 23.78
C TRP A 91 -1.35 -15.37 24.71
N GLN A 92 -2.05 -16.38 24.20
CA GLN A 92 -2.37 -17.60 24.98
C GLN A 92 -1.09 -18.33 25.42
N HIS A 93 -0.06 -18.37 24.57
CA HIS A 93 1.23 -18.97 24.92
C HIS A 93 2.00 -18.15 25.97
N GLU A 94 1.94 -16.82 25.91
CA GLU A 94 2.60 -15.92 26.89
C GLU A 94 1.87 -15.91 28.25
N LYS A 95 0.54 -16.13 28.27
CA LYS A 95 -0.23 -16.29 29.51
C LYS A 95 0.21 -17.48 30.37
N LEU A 96 0.80 -18.50 29.77
CA LEU A 96 1.32 -19.68 30.49
C LEU A 96 2.67 -19.41 31.16
N GLN A 97 3.28 -18.24 30.92
CA GLN A 97 4.57 -17.87 31.47
C GLN A 97 4.42 -17.20 32.85
N PRO A 98 5.43 -17.34 33.74
CA PRO A 98 5.39 -16.76 35.09
C PRO A 98 5.33 -15.23 35.11
N HIS A 99 5.80 -14.56 34.04
CA HIS A 99 5.71 -13.11 33.86
C HIS A 99 5.14 -12.77 32.48
N PRO A 100 3.80 -12.69 32.35
CA PRO A 100 3.18 -12.37 31.08
C PRO A 100 3.47 -10.91 30.69
N SER A 101 4.01 -10.70 29.49
CA SER A 101 4.24 -9.37 28.92
C SER A 101 3.49 -9.19 27.61
N PHE A 102 2.54 -8.25 27.60
CA PHE A 102 1.77 -7.89 26.42
C PHE A 102 2.66 -7.37 25.28
N ALA A 103 3.62 -6.50 25.60
CA ALA A 103 4.53 -5.92 24.62
C ALA A 103 5.35 -7.00 23.90
N LYS A 104 5.75 -8.06 24.61
CA LYS A 104 6.49 -9.18 24.04
C LYS A 104 5.63 -10.01 23.07
N ALA A 105 4.37 -10.29 23.42
CA ALA A 105 3.43 -10.96 22.51
C ALA A 105 3.14 -10.13 21.25
N MET A 106 3.01 -8.81 21.40
CA MET A 106 2.83 -7.88 20.28
C MET A 106 4.06 -7.86 19.35
N MET A 107 5.26 -7.68 19.92
CA MET A 107 6.51 -7.71 19.15
C MET A 107 6.70 -9.03 18.42
N ARG A 108 6.35 -10.16 19.05
CA ARG A 108 6.45 -11.48 18.42
C ARG A 108 5.49 -11.67 17.24
N THR A 109 4.30 -11.07 17.32
CA THR A 109 3.31 -11.06 16.24
C THR A 109 3.81 -10.24 15.03
N MET A 110 4.43 -9.08 15.29
CA MET A 110 4.87 -8.14 14.25
C MET A 110 6.33 -8.33 13.78
N ARG A 111 7.10 -9.24 14.39
CA ARG A 111 8.55 -9.41 14.13
C ARG A 111 8.92 -9.54 12.66
N SER A 112 8.14 -10.29 11.88
CA SER A 112 8.44 -10.54 10.46
C SER A 112 8.39 -9.25 9.64
N GLN A 113 7.39 -8.39 9.89
CA GLN A 113 7.30 -7.10 9.23
C GLN A 113 8.39 -6.15 9.73
N TRP A 114 8.69 -6.17 11.03
CA TRP A 114 9.73 -5.34 11.61
C TRP A 114 11.12 -5.66 11.01
N TYR A 115 11.51 -6.94 10.96
CA TYR A 115 12.78 -7.35 10.36
C TYR A 115 12.87 -6.98 8.87
N PHE A 116 11.80 -7.17 8.11
CA PHE A 116 11.76 -6.78 6.70
C PHE A 116 11.98 -5.26 6.52
N ASN A 117 11.27 -4.44 7.31
CA ASN A 117 11.43 -2.99 7.26
C ASN A 117 12.84 -2.54 7.67
N VAL A 118 13.39 -3.13 8.74
CA VAL A 118 14.76 -2.83 9.19
C VAL A 118 15.79 -3.22 8.14
N ALA A 119 15.64 -4.39 7.51
CA ALA A 119 16.54 -4.84 6.45
C ALA A 119 16.47 -3.92 5.22
N LEU A 120 15.27 -3.51 4.81
CA LEU A 120 15.08 -2.58 3.70
C LEU A 120 15.67 -1.20 4.02
N TYR A 121 15.48 -0.71 5.25
CA TYR A 121 16.07 0.55 5.70
C TYR A 121 17.59 0.50 5.74
N ALA A 122 18.18 -0.62 6.20
CA ALA A 122 19.62 -0.81 6.18
C ALA A 122 20.18 -0.80 4.75
N LEU A 123 19.49 -1.45 3.80
CA LEU A 123 19.84 -1.41 2.39
C LEU A 123 19.78 0.03 1.83
N TYR A 124 18.72 0.77 2.15
CA TYR A 124 18.59 2.18 1.78
C TYR A 124 19.74 3.03 2.34
N ALA A 125 20.09 2.85 3.62
CA ALA A 125 21.21 3.55 4.23
C ALA A 125 22.55 3.22 3.55
N ALA A 126 22.78 1.95 3.17
CA ALA A 126 23.97 1.55 2.44
C ALA A 126 24.06 2.21 1.05
N LEU A 127 22.94 2.31 0.32
CA LEU A 127 22.86 3.01 -0.96
C LEU A 127 23.12 4.52 -0.82
N MET A 128 22.62 5.13 0.25
CA MET A 128 22.86 6.55 0.54
C MET A 128 24.35 6.83 0.79
N LEU A 129 25.08 5.90 1.42
CA LEU A 129 26.54 5.99 1.56
C LEU A 129 27.28 5.77 0.24
N LEU A 130 26.71 4.96 -0.66
CA LEU A 130 27.30 4.69 -1.98
C LEU A 130 27.17 5.89 -2.93
N GLN A 131 26.08 6.66 -2.81
CA GLN A 131 25.79 7.83 -3.65
C GLN A 131 26.97 8.80 -3.83
N PRO A 132 27.63 9.33 -2.78
CA PRO A 132 28.79 10.21 -2.94
C PRO A 132 30.04 9.50 -3.47
N ASN A 133 30.19 8.19 -3.22
CA ASN A 133 31.36 7.42 -3.65
C ASN A 133 31.36 7.17 -5.17
N ILE A 134 30.18 6.92 -5.75
CA ILE A 134 30.03 6.74 -7.21
C ILE A 134 30.44 8.03 -7.94
N ILE A 135 29.99 9.20 -7.46
CA ILE A 135 30.31 10.49 -8.07
C ILE A 135 31.82 10.74 -8.03
N LYS A 136 32.47 10.46 -6.89
CA LYS A 136 33.93 10.61 -6.74
C LYS A 136 34.69 9.69 -7.70
N SER A 137 34.29 8.43 -7.81
CA SER A 137 34.93 7.48 -8.73
C SER A 137 34.77 7.87 -10.19
N LEU A 138 33.59 8.36 -10.58
CA LEU A 138 33.35 8.88 -11.93
C LEU A 138 34.21 10.10 -12.24
N LEU A 139 34.31 11.05 -11.30
CA LEU A 139 35.19 12.22 -11.44
C LEU A 139 36.66 11.81 -11.59
N GLN A 140 37.13 10.86 -10.78
CA GLN A 140 38.49 10.33 -10.88
C GLN A 140 38.75 9.64 -12.23
N PHE A 141 37.78 8.87 -12.75
CA PHE A 141 37.90 8.23 -14.05
C PHE A 141 38.01 9.26 -15.19
N LEU A 142 37.22 10.33 -15.14
CA LEU A 142 37.29 11.42 -16.12
C LEU A 142 38.62 12.18 -16.04
N GLN A 143 39.11 12.45 -14.82
CA GLN A 143 40.42 13.10 -14.61
C GLN A 143 41.58 12.23 -15.12
N ALA A 144 41.55 10.92 -14.84
CA ALA A 144 42.56 9.99 -15.31
C ALA A 144 42.65 9.95 -16.84
N LYS A 145 41.50 9.94 -17.54
CA LYS A 145 41.45 9.98 -19.00
C LYS A 145 42.01 11.29 -19.57
N SER A 146 41.68 12.44 -18.98
CA SER A 146 42.19 13.74 -19.43
C SER A 146 43.71 13.89 -19.29
N ASN A 147 44.32 13.24 -18.30
CA ASN A 147 45.76 13.30 -18.10
C ASN A 147 46.53 12.41 -19.08
N ASP A 148 45.92 11.31 -19.54
CA ASP A 148 46.50 10.39 -20.53
C ASP A 148 46.47 10.97 -21.96
N ASP A 149 45.46 11.77 -22.28
CA ASP A 149 45.36 12.50 -23.57
C ASP A 149 46.29 13.74 -23.66
N GLN A 150 46.99 14.11 -22.56
CA GLN A 150 47.90 15.27 -22.48
C GLN A 150 49.39 14.88 -22.48
N VAL A 151 49.72 13.58 -22.59
CA VAL A 151 51.09 13.03 -22.69
C VAL A 151 51.33 12.49 -24.09
#